data_AF-A0AAD9XJM8-F1
#
_entry.id   AF-A0AAD9XJM8-F1
#
_cell.length_a   1.000
_cell.length_b   1.000
_cell.length_c   1.000
_cell.angle_alpha   90.00
_cell.angle_beta   90.00
_cell.angle_gamma   90.00
#
_symmetry.space_group_name_H-M   'P 1'
#
loop_
_entity.id
_entity.type
_entity.pdbx_description
1 polymer ?
#
loop_
_entity_poly.entity_id
_entity_poly.type
_entity_poly.pdbx_seq_one_letter_code
_entity_poly.pdbx_strand_id
1 'polypeptide(L)'
;MMHQTSILYLVLFQGTIIFSQPCQLLMTDAAGGRWQLLQKSIGISSMHMQLLNNDRVIMFDRTDFGKSNISLPHGKCRNNTYEKALKVDCTAHSIEYNVLSNKFRPLTVHTDTWCSSGTVMPNGTLIQTGGNKNGGRVIRIIKPCSDGKCDWVEVKNVLEMKRWYATNHILLDGRQIVIGGRNQFNYEFLPKKKGAPNLYSLPFLNETRDSSYIENNLYPFVFLNGDGNLFIFANNRAICSTIRKARWSRSTRRCQVANRGAFQAPALQCCCH
;
A
#
# COMPACT_ATOMS: atom_id res chain seq x y z
N MET A 1 -65.45 33.61 34.86
CA MET A 1 -64.57 34.09 33.75
C MET A 1 -63.06 33.95 34.00
N MET A 2 -62.57 33.49 35.17
CA MET A 2 -61.12 33.30 35.39
C MET A 2 -60.60 31.88 35.10
N HIS A 3 -61.46 30.86 34.98
CA HIS A 3 -61.03 29.48 34.72
C HIS A 3 -60.70 29.19 33.24
N GLN A 4 -61.36 29.87 32.30
CA GLN A 4 -61.19 29.62 30.86
C GLN A 4 -59.87 30.18 30.31
N THR A 5 -59.42 31.32 30.82
CA THR A 5 -58.14 31.92 30.44
C THR A 5 -56.97 31.08 30.92
N SER A 6 -57.05 30.50 32.12
CA SER A 6 -55.97 29.67 32.68
C SER A 6 -55.72 28.38 31.91
N ILE A 7 -56.77 27.77 31.34
CA ILE A 7 -56.64 26.57 30.49
C ILE A 7 -56.01 26.94 29.15
N LEU A 8 -56.38 28.08 28.57
CA LEU A 8 -55.79 28.56 27.32
C LEU A 8 -54.29 28.83 27.48
N TYR A 9 -53.87 29.43 28.59
CA TYR A 9 -52.45 29.62 28.90
C TYR A 9 -51.72 28.29 29.13
N LEU A 10 -52.35 27.31 29.77
CA LEU A 10 -51.74 25.98 29.98
C LEU A 10 -51.56 25.22 28.66
N VAL A 11 -52.53 25.30 27.76
CA VAL A 11 -52.47 24.69 26.42
C VAL A 11 -51.47 25.41 25.52
N LEU A 12 -51.40 26.74 25.57
CA LEU A 12 -50.39 27.53 24.84
C LEU A 12 -48.97 27.26 25.39
N PHE A 13 -48.81 27.13 26.70
CA PHE A 13 -47.53 26.83 27.33
C PHE A 13 -47.04 25.41 27.02
N GLN A 14 -47.93 24.42 27.05
CA GLN A 14 -47.63 23.05 26.60
C GLN A 14 -47.35 22.99 25.09
N GLY A 15 -48.07 23.75 24.28
CA GLY A 15 -47.80 23.92 22.85
C GLY A 15 -46.41 24.48 22.58
N THR A 16 -46.00 25.54 23.31
CA THR A 16 -44.66 26.09 23.16
C THR A 16 -43.55 25.11 23.56
N ILE A 17 -43.75 24.28 24.59
CA ILE A 17 -42.75 23.26 24.98
C ILE A 17 -42.62 22.15 23.92
N ILE A 18 -43.71 21.79 23.23
CA ILE A 18 -43.66 20.80 22.14
C ILE A 18 -43.00 21.39 20.88
N PHE A 19 -43.20 22.69 20.60
CA PHE A 19 -42.58 23.38 19.45
C PHE A 19 -41.16 23.92 19.72
N SER A 20 -40.76 24.08 20.98
CA SER A 20 -39.45 24.62 21.38
C SER A 20 -38.45 23.57 21.83
N GLN A 21 -38.82 22.29 21.84
CA GLN A 21 -37.80 21.25 21.81
C GLN A 21 -37.21 21.29 20.41
N PRO A 22 -35.97 21.78 20.19
CA PRO A 22 -35.30 21.46 18.94
C PRO A 22 -35.38 19.95 18.89
N CYS A 23 -35.85 19.42 17.75
CA CYS A 23 -35.81 18.01 17.48
C CYS A 23 -34.41 17.55 17.86
N GLN A 24 -34.27 16.98 19.07
CA GLN A 24 -33.21 16.08 19.39
C GLN A 24 -33.61 14.84 18.60
N LEU A 25 -33.51 14.96 17.26
CA LEU A 25 -32.79 14.00 16.45
C LEU A 25 -31.65 13.59 17.36
N LEU A 26 -31.86 12.45 18.03
CA LEU A 26 -30.78 11.61 18.43
C LEU A 26 -29.88 11.57 17.20
N MET A 27 -28.86 12.42 17.19
CA MET A 27 -27.71 12.26 16.34
C MET A 27 -26.93 11.08 16.90
N THR A 28 -27.58 9.93 16.94
CA THR A 28 -26.97 8.64 16.70
C THR A 28 -26.83 8.46 15.18
N ASP A 29 -26.43 9.51 14.46
CA ASP A 29 -25.74 9.40 13.18
C ASP A 29 -24.24 9.71 13.37
N ALA A 30 -23.74 9.52 14.60
CA ALA A 30 -22.32 9.56 14.92
C ALA A 30 -21.64 8.24 14.52
N ALA A 31 -21.77 7.83 13.25
CA ALA A 31 -20.92 6.84 12.56
C ALA A 31 -21.26 6.64 11.07
N GLY A 32 -22.16 7.43 10.47
CA GLY A 32 -22.54 7.30 9.06
C GLY A 32 -21.44 7.78 8.11
N GLY A 33 -20.43 6.94 7.84
CA GLY A 33 -19.42 7.23 6.82
C GLY A 33 -20.07 7.61 5.49
N ARG A 34 -19.60 8.68 4.84
CA ARG A 34 -20.13 9.16 3.55
C ARG A 34 -19.17 8.84 2.42
N TRP A 35 -19.69 8.28 1.33
CA TRP A 35 -18.96 8.17 0.07
C TRP A 35 -19.09 9.45 -0.73
N GLN A 36 -17.96 9.94 -1.25
CA GLN A 36 -17.94 11.10 -2.14
C GLN A 36 -17.08 10.77 -3.36
N LEU A 37 -17.63 11.00 -4.55
CA LEU A 37 -16.88 10.90 -5.79
C LEU A 37 -15.91 12.08 -5.89
N LEU A 38 -14.60 11.78 -5.92
CA LEU A 38 -13.57 12.81 -6.06
C LEU A 38 -13.19 13.05 -7.52
N GLN A 39 -13.02 11.98 -8.29
CA GLN A 39 -12.70 12.01 -9.72
C GLN A 39 -13.52 10.97 -10.46
N LYS A 40 -14.09 11.33 -11.62
CA LYS A 40 -14.78 10.37 -12.49
C LYS A 40 -13.82 9.29 -13.02
N SER A 41 -12.59 9.69 -13.30
CA SER A 41 -11.50 8.79 -13.70
C SER A 41 -10.16 9.49 -13.46
N ILE A 42 -9.15 8.70 -13.10
CA ILE A 42 -7.73 9.12 -13.03
C ILE A 42 -6.90 8.53 -14.17
N GLY A 43 -7.55 7.88 -15.13
CA GLY A 43 -6.93 7.31 -16.33
C GLY A 43 -6.32 5.91 -16.19
N ILE A 44 -6.09 5.41 -14.96
CA ILE A 44 -5.50 4.10 -14.70
C ILE A 44 -6.37 3.25 -13.77
N SER A 45 -6.23 1.92 -13.88
CA SER A 45 -6.81 0.96 -12.93
C SER A 45 -5.78 0.69 -11.82
N SER A 46 -5.87 1.44 -10.73
CA SER A 46 -4.81 1.45 -9.70
C SER A 46 -4.71 0.12 -8.96
N MET A 47 -3.83 -0.76 -9.41
CA MET A 47 -3.49 -2.02 -8.72
C MET A 47 -2.71 -1.75 -7.43
N HIS A 48 -1.86 -0.73 -7.40
CA HIS A 48 -1.15 -0.29 -6.20
C HIS A 48 -1.42 1.18 -5.91
N MET A 49 -1.52 1.52 -4.63
CA MET A 49 -1.63 2.89 -4.15
C MET A 49 -0.88 3.10 -2.83
N GLN A 50 -0.28 4.28 -2.66
CA GLN A 50 0.46 4.64 -1.46
C GLN A 50 0.29 6.12 -1.13
N LEU A 51 -0.27 6.42 0.05
CA LEU A 51 -0.27 7.76 0.62
C LEU A 51 1.14 8.11 1.14
N LEU A 52 1.62 9.30 0.79
CA LEU A 52 2.89 9.86 1.22
C LEU A 52 2.67 10.87 2.35
N ASN A 53 3.76 11.31 2.97
CA ASN A 53 3.75 12.27 4.09
C ASN A 53 3.50 13.74 3.68
N ASN A 54 3.11 13.98 2.43
CA ASN A 54 2.84 15.31 1.87
C ASN A 54 1.47 15.39 1.17
N ASP A 55 0.50 14.58 1.62
CA ASP A 55 -0.87 14.51 1.07
C ASP A 55 -0.92 14.21 -0.43
N ARG A 56 0.09 13.48 -0.91
CA ARG A 56 0.13 12.90 -2.25
C ARG A 56 -0.10 11.41 -2.16
N VAL A 57 -0.90 10.89 -3.07
CA VAL A 57 -1.08 9.46 -3.26
C VAL A 57 -0.44 9.07 -4.56
N ILE A 58 0.54 8.17 -4.51
CA ILE A 58 1.11 7.56 -5.70
C ILE A 58 0.26 6.35 -6.05
N MET A 59 -0.27 6.33 -7.26
CA MET A 59 -1.09 5.22 -7.77
C MET A 59 -0.48 4.70 -9.06
N PHE A 60 -0.50 3.39 -9.26
CA PHE A 60 0.07 2.77 -10.46
C PHE A 60 -0.54 1.42 -10.79
N ASP A 61 -0.50 1.12 -12.08
CA ASP A 61 -0.94 -0.13 -12.69
C ASP A 61 0.23 -0.79 -13.43
N ARG A 62 -0.01 -2.02 -13.90
CA ARG A 62 0.86 -2.79 -14.78
C ARG A 62 1.01 -2.14 -16.15
N THR A 63 2.13 -2.40 -16.83
CA THR A 63 2.42 -1.79 -18.15
C THR A 63 2.19 -2.71 -19.34
N ASP A 64 1.76 -3.95 -19.12
CA ASP A 64 1.72 -5.00 -20.13
C ASP A 64 0.32 -5.38 -20.63
N PHE A 65 -0.72 -4.61 -20.24
CA PHE A 65 -2.13 -4.89 -20.57
C PHE A 65 -2.72 -3.99 -21.67
N GLY A 66 -1.98 -3.01 -22.18
CA GLY A 66 -2.43 -2.09 -23.23
C GLY A 66 -2.33 -0.63 -22.82
N LYS A 67 -3.12 0.23 -23.46
CA LYS A 67 -3.10 1.69 -23.23
C LYS A 67 -3.93 2.05 -22.00
N SER A 68 -3.43 2.95 -21.17
CA SER A 68 -4.24 3.64 -20.15
C SER A 68 -5.01 4.80 -20.75
N ASN A 69 -6.01 5.31 -20.02
CA ASN A 69 -6.82 6.47 -20.43
C ASN A 69 -6.22 7.81 -19.93
N ILE A 70 -4.89 7.93 -19.99
CA ILE A 70 -4.13 9.13 -19.65
C ILE A 70 -2.81 9.13 -20.41
N SER A 71 -2.45 10.26 -21.03
CA SER A 71 -1.21 10.40 -21.80
C SER A 71 -0.05 10.90 -20.94
N LEU A 72 1.18 10.47 -21.29
CA LEU A 72 2.39 11.11 -20.78
C LEU A 72 2.54 12.52 -21.37
N PRO A 73 3.15 13.46 -20.62
CA PRO A 73 3.26 14.84 -21.08
C PRO A 73 4.32 14.98 -22.19
N HIS A 74 4.18 16.03 -23.01
CA HIS A 74 5.15 16.44 -24.04
C HIS A 74 5.48 15.36 -25.09
N GLY A 75 4.52 14.47 -25.41
CA GLY A 75 4.75 13.41 -26.40
C GLY A 75 5.76 12.35 -25.95
N LYS A 76 6.08 12.30 -24.65
CA LYS A 76 6.96 11.27 -24.09
C LYS A 76 6.33 9.90 -24.28
N CYS A 77 7.14 8.94 -24.71
CA CYS A 77 6.72 7.55 -24.85
C CYS A 77 7.73 6.62 -24.21
N ARG A 78 7.23 5.51 -23.66
CA ARG A 78 8.00 4.36 -23.24
C ARG A 78 8.23 3.47 -24.45
N ASN A 79 9.49 3.17 -24.74
CA ASN A 79 9.87 2.17 -25.74
C ASN A 79 10.41 0.94 -25.00
N ASN A 80 9.70 -0.19 -25.12
CA ASN A 80 10.05 -1.43 -24.44
C ASN A 80 9.75 -2.62 -25.33
N THR A 81 10.81 -3.19 -25.92
CA THR A 81 10.72 -4.34 -26.83
C THR A 81 10.31 -5.65 -26.14
N TYR A 82 10.39 -5.72 -24.81
CA TYR A 82 9.94 -6.87 -24.02
C TYR A 82 8.42 -6.93 -23.84
N GLU A 83 7.71 -5.87 -24.22
CA GLU A 83 6.26 -5.76 -24.04
C GLU A 83 5.50 -6.42 -25.18
N LYS A 84 4.48 -7.21 -24.80
CA LYS A 84 3.65 -7.92 -25.76
C LYS A 84 2.52 -7.04 -26.29
N ALA A 85 1.89 -6.26 -25.42
CA ALA A 85 0.74 -5.44 -25.78
C ALA A 85 1.15 -4.21 -26.59
N LEU A 86 2.12 -3.42 -26.09
CA LEU A 86 2.57 -2.18 -26.72
C LEU A 86 4.09 -2.04 -26.61
N LYS A 87 4.79 -2.11 -27.75
CA LYS A 87 6.24 -1.87 -27.81
C LYS A 87 6.59 -0.39 -27.63
N VAL A 88 5.73 0.49 -28.17
CA VAL A 88 5.80 1.94 -27.99
C VAL A 88 4.49 2.38 -27.34
N ASP A 89 4.59 2.98 -26.17
CA ASP A 89 3.45 3.38 -25.37
C ASP A 89 3.62 4.81 -24.86
N CYS A 90 2.70 5.69 -25.24
CA CYS A 90 2.72 7.11 -24.85
C CYS A 90 1.68 7.42 -23.76
N THR A 91 1.12 6.37 -23.14
CA THR A 91 0.17 6.49 -22.02
C THR A 91 0.88 6.31 -20.68
N ALA A 92 0.32 6.91 -19.64
CA ALA A 92 0.85 6.84 -18.29
C ALA A 92 0.17 5.71 -17.51
N HIS A 93 0.98 4.82 -16.92
CA HIS A 93 0.53 3.72 -16.06
C HIS A 93 0.72 4.03 -14.57
N SER A 94 1.09 5.27 -14.25
CA SER A 94 1.23 5.76 -12.89
C SER A 94 0.79 7.21 -12.84
N ILE A 95 0.22 7.62 -11.71
CA ILE A 95 -0.18 9.00 -11.44
C ILE A 95 0.19 9.37 -10.01
N GLU A 96 0.44 10.66 -9.81
CA GLU A 96 0.44 11.28 -8.49
C GLU A 96 -0.89 12.02 -8.32
N TYR A 97 -1.63 11.70 -7.27
CA TYR A 97 -2.87 12.37 -6.89
C TYR A 97 -2.63 13.30 -5.70
N ASN A 98 -3.01 14.56 -5.84
CA ASN A 98 -3.00 15.57 -4.79
C ASN A 98 -4.36 15.60 -4.10
N VAL A 99 -4.39 15.18 -2.83
CA VAL A 99 -5.61 15.07 -2.03
C VAL A 99 -6.25 16.43 -1.80
N LEU A 100 -5.46 17.45 -1.44
CA LEU A 100 -5.95 18.79 -1.10
C LEU A 100 -6.59 19.49 -2.30
N SER A 101 -5.92 19.44 -3.47
CA SER A 101 -6.43 20.12 -4.65
C SER A 101 -7.41 19.27 -5.46
N ASN A 102 -7.60 18.00 -5.10
CA ASN A 102 -8.31 16.99 -5.89
C ASN A 102 -7.87 17.01 -7.37
N LYS A 103 -6.56 16.92 -7.63
CA LYS A 103 -5.98 16.88 -8.99
C LYS A 103 -4.98 15.75 -9.10
N PHE A 104 -4.73 15.26 -10.29
CA PHE A 104 -3.69 14.27 -10.55
C PHE A 104 -2.81 14.67 -11.72
N ARG A 105 -1.60 14.12 -11.75
CA ARG A 105 -0.65 14.24 -12.86
C ARG A 105 -0.09 12.88 -13.26
N PRO A 106 0.19 12.65 -14.55
CA PRO A 106 0.86 11.44 -15.00
C PRO A 106 2.29 11.35 -14.46
N LEU A 107 2.71 10.13 -14.15
CA LEU A 107 4.08 9.75 -13.83
C LEU A 107 4.57 8.72 -14.86
N THR A 108 5.88 8.70 -15.10
CA THR A 108 6.48 7.77 -16.05
C THR A 108 7.00 6.55 -15.32
N VAL A 109 6.43 5.39 -15.62
CA VAL A 109 6.98 4.10 -15.21
C VAL A 109 7.46 3.33 -16.44
N HIS A 110 8.68 2.82 -16.40
CA HIS A 110 9.34 2.19 -17.55
C HIS A 110 9.26 0.66 -17.50
N THR A 111 9.36 0.08 -16.31
CA THR A 111 9.35 -1.37 -16.12
C THR A 111 8.03 -1.85 -15.52
N ASP A 112 7.65 -3.10 -15.79
CA ASP A 112 6.35 -3.64 -15.38
C ASP A 112 6.24 -3.84 -13.85
N THR A 113 5.33 -3.10 -13.23
CA THR A 113 5.04 -3.08 -11.78
C THR A 113 4.04 -4.16 -11.36
N TRP A 114 3.57 -5.00 -12.28
CA TRP A 114 2.54 -6.00 -11.99
C TRP A 114 2.90 -6.88 -10.80
N CYS A 115 2.01 -6.97 -9.81
CA CYS A 115 2.17 -7.70 -8.53
C CYS A 115 3.52 -7.43 -7.85
N SER A 116 3.84 -6.14 -7.75
CA SER A 116 5.01 -5.69 -7.03
C SER A 116 4.68 -5.31 -5.58
N SER A 117 5.64 -4.75 -4.87
CA SER A 117 5.47 -4.32 -3.49
C SER A 117 6.41 -3.17 -3.18
N GLY A 118 6.24 -2.52 -2.03
CA GLY A 118 7.06 -1.37 -1.67
C GLY A 118 6.81 -0.89 -0.25
N THR A 119 7.58 0.10 0.16
CA THR A 119 7.40 0.76 1.45
C THR A 119 7.77 2.23 1.37
N VAL A 120 7.18 3.05 2.24
CA VAL A 120 7.55 4.45 2.43
C VAL A 120 8.63 4.51 3.50
N MET A 121 9.80 5.01 3.11
CA MET A 121 10.94 5.23 3.99
C MET A 121 10.66 6.38 4.97
N PRO A 122 11.40 6.51 6.10
CA PRO A 122 11.13 7.54 7.10
C PRO A 122 11.19 8.98 6.58
N ASN A 123 11.96 9.20 5.51
CA ASN A 123 12.07 10.48 4.83
C ASN A 123 10.94 10.76 3.82
N GLY A 124 9.88 9.93 3.79
CA GLY A 124 8.76 10.07 2.86
C GLY A 124 9.00 9.48 1.46
N THR A 125 10.20 8.98 1.17
CA THR A 125 10.49 8.37 -0.14
C THR A 125 9.77 7.03 -0.27
N LEU A 126 8.98 6.86 -1.32
CA LEU A 126 8.43 5.55 -1.66
C LEU A 126 9.48 4.76 -2.46
N ILE A 127 9.85 3.58 -1.94
CA ILE A 127 10.65 2.60 -2.67
C ILE A 127 9.77 1.40 -2.98
N GLN A 128 9.48 1.25 -4.26
CA GLN A 128 8.79 0.11 -4.84
C GLN A 128 9.85 -0.88 -5.36
N THR A 129 9.54 -2.17 -5.31
CA THR A 129 10.45 -3.27 -5.65
C THR A 129 9.74 -4.35 -6.44
N GLY A 130 10.44 -4.87 -7.45
CA GLY A 130 9.98 -6.03 -8.19
C GLY A 130 8.84 -5.72 -9.17
N GLY A 131 8.07 -6.74 -9.48
CA GLY A 131 7.06 -6.73 -10.54
C GLY A 131 7.25 -7.90 -11.51
N ASN A 132 6.65 -7.81 -12.68
CA ASN A 132 6.73 -8.87 -13.68
C ASN A 132 7.82 -8.61 -14.74
N LYS A 133 8.24 -9.65 -15.47
CA LYS A 133 9.19 -9.58 -16.60
C LYS A 133 10.43 -8.70 -16.30
N ASN A 134 10.54 -7.55 -16.96
CA ASN A 134 11.67 -6.62 -16.86
C ASN A 134 11.64 -5.77 -15.58
N GLY A 135 10.53 -5.77 -14.83
CA GLY A 135 10.41 -5.17 -13.51
C GLY A 135 10.81 -6.08 -12.35
N GLY A 136 10.94 -7.39 -12.58
CA GLY A 136 11.14 -8.36 -11.50
C GLY A 136 12.38 -8.14 -10.64
N ARG A 137 13.45 -7.53 -11.18
CA ARG A 137 14.69 -7.22 -10.44
C ARG A 137 14.95 -5.72 -10.29
N VAL A 138 13.90 -4.91 -10.32
CA VAL A 138 13.98 -3.44 -10.33
C VAL A 138 13.58 -2.87 -8.98
N ILE A 139 14.21 -1.78 -8.59
CA ILE A 139 13.66 -0.86 -7.60
C ILE A 139 13.19 0.41 -8.31
N ARG A 140 12.08 0.99 -7.87
CA ARG A 140 11.55 2.26 -8.36
C ARG A 140 11.42 3.19 -7.17
N ILE A 141 12.02 4.36 -7.27
CA ILE A 141 12.13 5.31 -6.18
C ILE A 141 11.39 6.58 -6.61
N ILE A 142 10.43 7.03 -5.80
CA ILE A 142 9.82 8.34 -5.96
C ILE A 142 9.96 9.13 -4.67
N LYS A 143 10.68 10.24 -4.77
CA LYS A 143 10.83 11.21 -3.69
C LYS A 143 9.74 12.27 -3.85
N PRO A 144 8.91 12.52 -2.82
CA PRO A 144 7.92 13.58 -2.90
C PRO A 144 8.59 14.94 -3.16
N CYS A 145 7.96 15.77 -3.99
CA CYS A 145 8.42 17.12 -4.34
C CYS A 145 7.28 18.12 -4.25
N SER A 146 7.60 19.40 -4.04
CA SER A 146 6.62 20.49 -3.98
C SER A 146 6.30 21.10 -5.35
N ASP A 147 7.24 21.03 -6.29
CA ASP A 147 7.13 21.64 -7.62
C ASP A 147 6.41 20.76 -8.66
N GLY A 148 6.02 19.54 -8.28
CA GLY A 148 5.34 18.59 -9.16
C GLY A 148 6.20 18.04 -10.30
N LYS A 149 7.53 18.21 -10.24
CA LYS A 149 8.47 17.76 -11.31
C LYS A 149 9.16 16.44 -11.00
N CYS A 150 8.99 15.89 -9.81
CA CYS A 150 9.49 14.57 -9.45
C CYS A 150 8.78 13.47 -10.25
N ASP A 151 9.56 12.47 -10.66
CA ASP A 151 9.10 11.29 -11.36
C ASP A 151 9.81 10.05 -10.77
N TRP A 152 9.43 8.87 -11.23
CA TRP A 152 10.08 7.63 -10.82
C TRP A 152 11.54 7.59 -11.29
N VAL A 153 12.42 7.19 -10.38
CA VAL A 153 13.80 6.78 -10.69
C VAL A 153 13.87 5.27 -10.60
N GLU A 154 14.10 4.60 -11.73
CA GLU A 154 14.20 3.14 -11.78
C GLU A 154 15.66 2.68 -11.82
N VAL A 155 16.02 1.78 -10.91
CA VAL A 155 17.35 1.16 -10.88
C VAL A 155 17.19 -0.34 -11.11
N LYS A 156 17.70 -0.81 -12.25
CA LYS A 156 17.60 -2.20 -12.69
C LYS A 156 18.64 -3.08 -12.02
N ASN A 157 18.35 -4.37 -11.90
CA ASN A 157 19.26 -5.40 -11.37
C ASN A 157 19.76 -5.17 -9.93
N VAL A 158 19.00 -4.42 -9.12
CA VAL A 158 19.34 -4.19 -7.71
C VAL A 158 18.94 -5.38 -6.85
N LEU A 159 17.78 -5.97 -7.12
CA LEU A 159 17.31 -7.16 -6.41
C LEU A 159 18.08 -8.38 -6.91
N GLU A 160 18.46 -9.27 -5.98
CA GLU A 160 19.17 -10.50 -6.34
C GLU A 160 18.25 -11.45 -7.11
N MET A 161 17.01 -11.61 -6.63
CA MET A 161 16.01 -12.47 -7.25
C MET A 161 14.84 -11.67 -7.80
N LYS A 162 14.08 -12.28 -8.70
CA LYS A 162 12.81 -11.71 -9.16
C LYS A 162 11.83 -11.64 -7.99
N ARG A 163 11.26 -10.47 -7.72
CA ARG A 163 10.28 -10.23 -6.66
C ARG A 163 8.91 -9.95 -7.27
N TRP A 164 8.20 -11.00 -7.64
CA TRP A 164 6.80 -10.93 -8.09
C TRP A 164 5.92 -11.55 -7.01
N TYR A 165 4.91 -10.86 -6.50
CA TYR A 165 4.13 -11.23 -5.32
C TYR A 165 4.91 -11.31 -4.00
N ALA A 166 5.90 -10.43 -3.82
CA ALA A 166 6.71 -10.33 -2.59
C ALA A 166 6.11 -9.33 -1.59
N THR A 167 6.54 -9.37 -0.33
CA THR A 167 6.17 -8.37 0.69
C THR A 167 7.37 -7.52 1.08
N ASN A 168 7.15 -6.21 1.28
CA ASN A 168 8.16 -5.30 1.83
C ASN A 168 7.77 -4.88 3.24
N HIS A 169 8.78 -4.67 4.09
CA HIS A 169 8.58 -4.02 5.38
C HIS A 169 9.76 -3.12 5.72
N ILE A 170 9.48 -1.95 6.29
CA ILE A 170 10.49 -1.06 6.84
C ILE A 170 11.06 -1.62 8.15
N LEU A 171 12.35 -1.41 8.42
CA LEU A 171 13.04 -1.87 9.62
C LEU A 171 13.43 -0.69 10.51
N LEU A 172 13.68 -0.96 11.80
CA LEU A 172 14.11 0.06 12.78
C LEU A 172 15.41 0.77 12.40
N ASP A 173 16.29 0.11 11.63
CA ASP A 173 17.55 0.70 11.17
C ASP A 173 17.41 1.49 9.86
N GLY A 174 16.18 1.81 9.44
CA GLY A 174 15.89 2.61 8.25
C GLY A 174 16.14 1.88 6.93
N ARG A 175 16.41 0.57 6.95
CA ARG A 175 16.38 -0.29 5.76
C ARG A 175 14.99 -0.83 5.52
N GLN A 176 14.80 -1.50 4.38
CA GLN A 176 13.64 -2.35 4.13
C GLN A 176 14.09 -3.80 3.94
N ILE A 177 13.20 -4.73 4.29
CA ILE A 177 13.30 -6.15 3.97
C ILE A 177 12.31 -6.47 2.84
N VAL A 178 12.74 -7.27 1.87
CA VAL A 178 11.91 -7.79 0.77
C VAL A 178 11.83 -9.30 0.91
N ILE A 179 10.63 -9.83 1.15
CA ILE A 179 10.40 -11.21 1.56
C ILE A 179 9.61 -11.94 0.49
N GLY A 180 10.15 -13.09 0.05
CA GLY A 180 9.45 -14.02 -0.81
C GLY A 180 9.27 -13.53 -2.25
N GLY A 181 8.12 -13.89 -2.82
CA GLY A 181 7.81 -13.82 -4.24
C GLY A 181 7.60 -15.21 -4.84
N ARG A 182 6.94 -15.27 -6.00
CA ARG A 182 6.65 -16.50 -6.76
C ARG A 182 7.92 -17.34 -6.94
N ASN A 183 7.90 -18.54 -6.38
CA ASN A 183 9.03 -19.48 -6.30
C ASN A 183 10.31 -18.92 -5.62
N GLN A 184 10.19 -17.94 -4.73
CA GLN A 184 11.31 -17.39 -3.95
C GLN A 184 11.15 -17.70 -2.46
N PHE A 185 12.00 -18.59 -1.95
CA PHE A 185 11.98 -19.02 -0.54
C PHE A 185 13.12 -18.35 0.24
N ASN A 186 13.23 -17.03 0.08
CA ASN A 186 14.34 -16.24 0.59
C ASN A 186 13.90 -14.78 0.79
N TYR A 187 14.75 -13.98 1.43
CA TYR A 187 14.59 -12.54 1.57
C TYR A 187 15.91 -11.80 1.30
N GLU A 188 15.80 -10.50 1.06
CA GLU A 188 16.94 -9.59 0.93
C GLU A 188 16.65 -8.23 1.57
N PHE A 189 17.70 -7.43 1.79
CA PHE A 189 17.58 -6.09 2.36
C PHE A 189 17.95 -5.01 1.35
N LEU A 190 17.30 -3.86 1.44
CA LEU A 190 17.65 -2.65 0.70
C LEU A 190 17.83 -1.45 1.65
N PRO A 191 18.89 -0.65 1.46
CA PRO A 191 20.08 -0.94 0.65
C PRO A 191 20.87 -2.15 1.19
N LYS A 192 21.66 -2.78 0.31
CA LYS A 192 22.56 -3.87 0.68
C LYS A 192 23.75 -3.30 1.47
N LYS A 193 24.14 -3.97 2.57
CA LYS A 193 25.33 -3.60 3.34
C LYS A 193 26.57 -4.22 2.70
N LYS A 194 27.66 -3.45 2.58
CA LYS A 194 28.94 -3.97 2.09
C LYS A 194 29.41 -5.13 2.96
N GLY A 195 29.78 -6.25 2.34
CA GLY A 195 30.23 -7.46 3.03
C GLY A 195 29.12 -8.34 3.64
N ALA A 196 27.84 -7.94 3.53
CA ALA A 196 26.72 -8.79 3.93
C ALA A 196 26.25 -9.68 2.78
N PRO A 197 25.66 -10.86 3.05
CA PRO A 197 25.01 -11.67 2.03
C PRO A 197 23.94 -10.90 1.26
N ASN A 198 23.87 -11.11 -0.06
CA ASN A 198 22.86 -10.52 -0.93
C ASN A 198 21.47 -11.15 -0.74
N LEU A 199 21.42 -12.40 -0.27
CA LEU A 199 20.22 -13.21 -0.06
C LEU A 199 20.34 -14.00 1.23
N TYR A 200 19.20 -14.21 1.87
CA TYR A 200 19.07 -15.00 3.07
C TYR A 200 17.97 -16.04 2.88
N SER A 201 18.27 -17.29 3.23
CA SER A 201 17.32 -18.39 3.10
C SER A 201 16.13 -18.22 4.05
N LEU A 202 14.93 -18.55 3.55
CA LEU A 202 13.70 -18.62 4.33
C LEU A 202 12.87 -19.84 3.92
N PRO A 203 13.28 -21.06 4.34
CA PRO A 203 12.60 -22.31 3.95
C PRO A 203 11.13 -22.34 4.38
N PHE A 204 10.77 -21.59 5.43
CA PHE A 204 9.40 -21.42 5.89
C PHE A 204 8.41 -21.14 4.77
N LEU A 205 8.76 -20.28 3.80
CA LEU A 205 7.85 -19.97 2.70
C LEU A 205 7.54 -21.22 1.86
N ASN A 206 8.51 -22.10 1.64
CA ASN A 206 8.29 -23.36 0.94
C ASN A 206 7.43 -24.32 1.77
N GLU A 207 7.67 -24.38 3.09
CA GLU A 207 6.92 -25.22 4.03
C GLU A 207 5.44 -24.82 4.20
N THR A 208 5.10 -23.57 3.86
CA THR A 208 3.75 -23.02 3.92
C THR A 208 3.01 -23.04 2.59
N ARG A 209 3.60 -23.60 1.53
CA ARG A 209 2.94 -23.76 0.23
C ARG A 209 2.34 -25.16 0.15
N ASP A 210 1.07 -25.27 -0.25
CA ASP A 210 0.39 -26.57 -0.32
C ASP A 210 1.00 -27.48 -1.40
N SER A 211 1.37 -26.93 -2.56
CA SER A 211 2.07 -27.67 -3.62
C SER A 211 2.81 -26.72 -4.57
N SER A 212 3.62 -27.24 -5.50
CA SER A 212 4.24 -26.43 -6.56
C SER A 212 3.25 -25.69 -7.47
N TYR A 213 1.98 -26.12 -7.49
CA TYR A 213 0.93 -25.55 -8.33
C TYR A 213 -0.02 -24.63 -7.56
N ILE A 214 0.00 -24.68 -6.22
CA ILE A 214 -0.89 -23.89 -5.35
C ILE A 214 -0.02 -22.94 -4.53
N GLU A 215 0.07 -21.68 -4.97
CA GLU A 215 0.92 -20.66 -4.36
C GLU A 215 0.14 -19.78 -3.37
N ASN A 216 -0.41 -20.41 -2.33
CA ASN A 216 -1.16 -19.76 -1.26
C ASN A 216 -0.27 -19.10 -0.17
N ASN A 217 1.03 -19.01 -0.41
CA ASN A 217 2.05 -18.42 0.48
C ASN A 217 2.60 -17.07 -0.04
N LEU A 218 2.03 -16.54 -1.12
CA LEU A 218 2.36 -15.24 -1.70
C LEU A 218 1.89 -14.09 -0.81
N TYR A 219 2.53 -12.92 -0.93
CA TYR A 219 2.28 -11.77 -0.06
C TYR A 219 2.21 -12.14 1.43
N PRO A 220 3.28 -12.74 2.01
CA PRO A 220 3.28 -13.07 3.43
C PRO A 220 3.01 -11.80 4.26
N PHE A 221 2.22 -11.94 5.32
CA PHE A 221 1.91 -10.86 6.24
C PHE A 221 3.11 -10.67 7.16
N VAL A 222 3.69 -9.47 7.14
CA VAL A 222 4.91 -9.16 7.89
C VAL A 222 4.60 -7.99 8.82
N PHE A 223 4.97 -8.13 10.09
CA PHE A 223 4.86 -7.07 11.07
C PHE A 223 6.16 -6.96 11.87
N LEU A 224 6.63 -5.73 12.06
CA LEU A 224 7.77 -5.42 12.91
C LEU A 224 7.29 -5.18 14.36
N ASN A 225 7.82 -5.97 15.28
CA ASN A 225 7.57 -5.83 16.70
C ASN A 225 8.49 -4.76 17.32
N GLY A 226 8.08 -4.19 18.46
CA GLY A 226 8.83 -3.14 19.16
C GLY A 226 10.22 -3.58 19.67
N ASP A 227 10.45 -4.88 19.80
CA ASP A 227 11.75 -5.47 20.13
C ASP A 227 12.69 -5.65 18.91
N GLY A 228 12.23 -5.25 17.72
CA GLY A 228 12.95 -5.38 16.46
C GLY A 228 12.86 -6.77 15.80
N ASN A 229 12.04 -7.67 16.34
CA ASN A 229 11.75 -8.95 15.71
C ASN A 229 10.65 -8.79 14.63
N LEU A 230 10.64 -9.69 13.64
CA LEU A 230 9.56 -9.78 12.66
C LEU A 230 8.64 -10.94 13.02
N PHE A 231 7.33 -10.66 13.03
CA PHE A 231 6.30 -11.67 12.87
C PHE A 231 6.02 -11.85 11.37
N ILE A 232 6.06 -13.10 10.90
CA ILE A 232 5.73 -13.44 9.51
C ILE A 232 4.66 -14.52 9.53
N PHE A 233 3.53 -14.27 8.88
CA PHE A 233 2.47 -15.24 8.65
C PHE A 233 2.30 -15.50 7.15
N ALA A 234 2.28 -16.76 6.76
CA ALA A 234 2.09 -17.18 5.37
C ALA A 234 1.19 -18.42 5.34
N ASN A 235 0.17 -18.39 4.48
CA ASN A 235 -0.88 -19.40 4.38
C ASN A 235 -1.55 -19.69 5.74
N ASN A 236 -1.09 -20.72 6.47
CA ASN A 236 -1.67 -21.22 7.70
C ASN A 236 -0.68 -21.31 8.88
N ARG A 237 0.54 -20.74 8.74
CA ARG A 237 1.56 -20.78 9.80
C ARG A 237 2.18 -19.41 10.02
N ALA A 238 2.77 -19.23 11.21
CA ALA A 238 3.57 -18.06 11.54
C ALA A 238 4.93 -18.44 12.12
N ILE A 239 5.90 -17.54 11.96
CA ILE A 239 7.20 -17.57 12.62
C ILE A 239 7.54 -16.21 13.19
N CYS A 240 8.41 -16.22 14.20
CA CYS A 240 8.99 -15.02 14.78
C CYS A 240 10.51 -15.05 14.62
N SER A 241 11.09 -13.91 14.26
CA SER A 241 12.49 -13.85 13.83
C SER A 241 13.25 -12.68 14.39
N THR A 242 14.46 -12.96 14.84
CA THR A 242 15.43 -11.92 15.13
C THR A 242 16.27 -11.66 13.89
N ILE A 243 16.00 -10.53 13.24
CA ILE A 243 16.69 -10.06 12.02
C ILE A 243 18.22 -10.05 12.19
N ARG A 244 18.72 -9.81 13.41
CA ARG A 244 20.17 -9.69 13.71
C ARG A 244 20.97 -11.00 13.58
N LYS A 245 20.34 -12.17 13.60
CA LYS A 245 21.06 -13.47 13.59
C LYS A 245 20.64 -14.41 12.46
N ALA A 246 19.77 -13.98 11.54
CA ALA A 246 19.15 -14.85 10.53
C ALA A 246 18.63 -16.19 11.12
N ARG A 247 18.22 -16.17 12.40
CA ARG A 247 17.81 -17.37 13.14
C ARG A 247 16.31 -17.30 13.37
N TRP A 248 15.60 -18.24 12.76
CA TRP A 248 14.14 -18.36 12.83
C TRP A 248 13.74 -19.25 14.01
N SER A 249 12.74 -18.83 14.78
CA SER A 249 12.12 -19.66 15.82
C SER A 249 10.65 -19.87 15.50
N ARG A 250 10.20 -21.13 15.56
CA ARG A 250 8.80 -21.52 15.37
C ARG A 250 7.89 -21.20 16.57
N SER A 251 8.40 -20.50 17.59
CA SER A 251 7.63 -20.25 18.82
C SER A 251 6.79 -18.97 18.70
N THR A 252 5.47 -19.13 18.55
CA THR A 252 4.50 -18.03 18.73
C THR A 252 4.49 -17.49 20.16
N ARG A 253 4.88 -18.29 21.16
CA ARG A 253 4.94 -17.87 22.58
C ARG A 253 5.95 -16.76 22.87
N ARG A 254 6.93 -16.53 21.98
CA ARG A 254 7.88 -15.40 22.10
C ARG A 254 7.41 -14.12 21.43
N CYS A 255 6.37 -14.19 20.60
CA CYS A 255 5.72 -13.01 20.06
C CYS A 255 4.56 -12.65 20.98
N GLN A 256 4.86 -12.03 22.12
CA GLN A 256 3.85 -11.25 22.81
C GLN A 256 3.58 -10.03 21.91
N VAL A 257 2.51 -10.12 21.12
CA VAL A 257 1.94 -8.95 20.46
C VAL A 257 1.53 -8.01 21.58
N ALA A 258 2.23 -6.89 21.74
CA ALA A 258 1.90 -5.92 22.78
C ALA A 258 0.46 -5.43 22.55
N ASN A 259 -0.41 -5.65 23.54
CA ASN A 259 -1.86 -5.40 23.50
C ASN A 259 -2.26 -3.91 23.39
N ARG A 260 -1.41 -3.01 22.88
CA ARG A 260 -1.70 -1.57 22.81
C ARG A 260 -1.03 -0.93 21.59
N GLY A 261 -1.82 -0.68 20.55
CA GLY A 261 -1.43 0.15 19.42
C GLY A 261 -1.96 -0.38 18.10
N ALA A 262 -2.64 0.47 17.34
CA ALA A 262 -3.14 0.15 16.01
C ALA A 262 -1.99 -0.38 15.11
N PHE A 263 -2.23 -1.51 14.46
CA PHE A 263 -1.33 -2.01 13.42
C PHE A 263 -1.34 -1.02 12.26
N GLN A 264 -0.19 -0.39 11.99
CA GLN A 264 0.01 0.36 10.77
C GLN A 264 0.27 -0.67 9.66
N ALA A 265 -0.78 -1.06 8.93
CA ALA A 265 -0.63 -1.87 7.72
C ALA A 265 0.16 -1.06 6.68
N PRO A 266 1.34 -1.50 6.23
CA PRO A 266 2.01 -0.85 5.13
C PRO A 266 1.29 -1.24 3.83
N ALA A 267 0.77 -0.24 3.12
CA ALA A 267 0.08 -0.29 1.82
C ALA A 267 -1.19 -1.17 1.75
N LEU A 268 -2.26 -0.64 1.16
CA LEU A 268 -3.34 -1.50 0.66
C LEU A 268 -2.76 -2.44 -0.39
N GLN A 269 -2.45 -3.67 0.01
CA GLN A 269 -2.04 -4.74 -0.88
C GLN A 269 -3.30 -5.31 -1.52
N CYS A 270 -3.78 -4.70 -2.61
CA CYS A 270 -4.88 -5.26 -3.39
C CYS A 270 -4.45 -6.64 -3.93
N CYS A 271 -5.30 -7.66 -3.76
CA CYS A 271 -5.08 -8.97 -4.36
C CYS A 271 -4.91 -8.80 -5.87
N CYS A 272 -3.71 -9.11 -6.39
CA CYS A 272 -3.51 -9.19 -7.81
C CYS A 272 -4.11 -10.51 -8.29
N HIS A 273 -5.16 -10.43 -9.10
CA HIS A 273 -5.78 -11.58 -9.79
C HIS A 273 -5.46 -11.51 -11.28
#